data_AF-A0A1I5S267-F1
#
_entry.id   AF-A0A1I5S267-F1
#
_cell.length_a   1.000
_cell.length_b   1.000
_cell.length_c   1.000
_cell.angle_alpha   90.00
_cell.angle_beta   90.00
_cell.angle_gamma   90.00
#
_symmetry.space_group_name_H-M   'P 1'
#
loop_
_entity.id
_entity.type
_entity.pdbx_description
1 polymer ?
#
loop_
_entity_poly.entity_id
_entity_poly.type
_entity_poly.pdbx_seq_one_letter_code
_entity_poly.pdbx_strand_id
1 'polypeptide(L)'
;MAIAAVAGLAACSSETAAHAEVFGAAGYRGIATGKLASAPVSALEGCTVLSWQGGPAPDQARLAADSALASAGLAGKREERDKAFAAAGGASFGKNGLHELGAPPDARTAEGIGVGSPLADLHKAYDARGLKLGAAGRFEPPVAEKPGWRFEFTPAADGTVGGVAISDGVVKCR
;
A
#
# COMPACT_ATOMS: atom_id res chain seq x y z
N MET A 1 49.18 10.82 24.47
CA MET A 1 48.04 10.00 24.93
C MET A 1 46.78 10.75 24.51
N ALA A 2 46.10 10.41 23.39
CA ALA A 2 45.14 9.29 23.21
C ALA A 2 43.99 9.42 24.25
N ILE A 3 42.68 9.47 23.97
CA ILE A 3 41.77 8.89 22.94
C ILE A 3 40.48 9.78 22.97
N ALA A 4 40.00 10.43 21.91
CA ALA A 4 39.00 10.03 20.87
C ALA A 4 37.59 9.56 21.33
N ALA A 5 36.55 10.32 20.92
CA ALA A 5 35.20 9.89 20.46
C ALA A 5 34.34 11.18 20.31
N VAL A 6 34.10 11.79 19.15
CA VAL A 6 33.51 11.36 17.86
C VAL A 6 32.01 11.02 17.94
N ALA A 7 31.23 11.89 17.28
CA ALA A 7 29.89 11.74 16.70
C ALA A 7 28.69 11.61 17.68
N GLY A 8 27.55 12.28 17.48
CA GLY A 8 26.95 12.63 16.19
C GLY A 8 26.54 14.09 16.01
N LEU A 9 26.80 14.54 14.78
CA LEU A 9 26.19 15.65 14.05
C LEU A 9 24.68 15.73 14.32
N ALA A 10 24.09 16.90 14.58
CA ALA A 10 23.80 17.96 13.60
C ALA A 10 23.02 17.41 12.38
N ALA A 11 21.90 17.94 11.94
CA ALA A 11 21.09 19.07 12.35
C ALA A 11 19.78 18.92 11.57
N CYS A 12 18.65 19.12 12.23
CA CYS A 12 17.51 19.78 11.59
C CYS A 12 17.29 21.08 12.35
N SER A 13 18.24 22.00 12.20
CA SER A 13 17.95 23.44 12.31
C SER A 13 16.97 23.75 11.16
N SER A 14 15.85 24.44 11.33
CA SER A 14 15.59 25.55 12.24
C SER A 14 14.08 25.79 12.28
N GLU A 15 13.43 25.39 13.38
CA GLU A 15 12.28 26.14 13.86
C GLU A 15 12.84 27.09 14.91
N THR A 16 12.62 28.40 14.76
CA THR A 16 12.70 29.32 15.89
C THR A 16 11.99 28.65 17.03
N ALA A 17 12.72 28.27 18.09
CA ALA A 17 12.15 27.54 19.21
C ALA A 17 10.93 28.31 19.69
N ALA A 18 9.74 27.77 19.44
CA ALA A 18 8.55 28.23 20.11
C ALA A 18 8.86 28.07 21.60
N HIS A 19 8.91 29.18 22.33
CA HIS A 19 9.18 29.18 23.76
C HIS A 19 8.33 28.09 24.41
N ALA A 20 8.97 27.20 25.18
CA ALA A 20 8.25 26.18 25.93
C ALA A 20 7.22 26.89 26.85
N GLU A 21 5.94 26.75 26.54
CA GLU A 21 4.88 27.30 27.38
C GLU A 21 4.75 26.46 28.65
N VAL A 22 4.61 27.14 29.79
CA VAL A 22 4.52 26.50 31.10
C VAL A 22 3.20 25.73 31.18
N PHE A 23 3.28 24.41 31.35
CA PHE A 23 2.12 23.58 31.64
C PHE A 23 1.71 23.81 33.10
N GLY A 24 0.69 24.65 33.35
CA GLY A 24 0.24 25.00 34.70
C GLY A 24 -1.12 25.67 34.74
N ALA A 25 -1.66 25.92 35.93
CA ALA A 25 -3.00 26.47 36.15
C ALA A 25 -3.21 27.88 35.56
N ALA A 26 -2.12 28.62 35.27
CA ALA A 26 -2.15 29.90 34.56
C ALA A 26 -2.23 29.74 33.03
N GLY A 27 -2.11 28.52 32.51
CA GLY A 27 -2.47 28.10 31.15
C GLY A 27 -1.31 27.93 30.16
N TYR A 28 -1.42 26.85 29.37
CA TYR A 28 -1.00 26.84 27.95
C TYR A 28 -1.95 27.78 27.20
N ARG A 29 -1.48 28.62 26.26
CA ARG A 29 -2.38 29.54 25.53
C ARG A 29 -3.44 28.72 24.77
N GLY A 30 -4.69 28.74 25.27
CA GLY A 30 -5.83 28.04 24.65
C GLY A 30 -6.63 27.09 25.55
N ILE A 31 -6.19 26.80 26.78
CA ILE A 31 -6.94 25.96 27.74
C ILE A 31 -7.54 26.73 28.93
N ALA A 32 -7.46 28.07 28.91
CA ALA A 32 -7.81 28.91 30.06
C ALA A 32 -9.25 28.73 30.58
N THR A 33 -10.17 28.25 29.75
CA THR A 33 -11.57 27.97 30.14
C THR A 33 -11.83 26.50 30.46
N GLY A 34 -10.89 25.60 30.14
CA GLY A 34 -11.07 24.15 30.30
C GLY A 34 -12.30 23.60 29.56
N LYS A 35 -12.79 24.28 28.52
CA LYS A 35 -13.99 23.90 27.78
C LYS A 35 -13.63 23.37 26.40
N LEU A 36 -14.17 22.20 26.02
CA LEU A 36 -14.01 21.65 24.67
C LEU A 36 -14.97 22.34 23.69
N ALA A 37 -14.55 22.42 22.42
CA ALA A 37 -15.41 22.79 21.32
C ALA A 37 -16.55 21.76 21.18
N SER A 38 -17.73 22.24 20.78
CA SER A 38 -18.90 21.38 20.56
C SER A 38 -18.87 20.63 19.23
N ALA A 39 -18.03 21.06 18.29
CA ALA A 39 -17.82 20.41 17.00
C ALA A 39 -16.55 19.54 17.04
N PRO A 40 -16.62 18.27 16.55
CA PRO A 40 -15.45 17.41 16.47
C PRO A 40 -14.44 17.90 15.43
N VAL A 41 -13.17 17.74 15.75
CA VAL A 41 -12.05 17.98 14.83
C VAL A 41 -11.82 16.75 13.95
N SER A 42 -12.06 15.56 14.48
CA SER A 42 -12.01 14.29 13.76
C SER A 42 -12.71 13.17 14.55
N ALA A 43 -12.92 12.03 13.88
CA ALA A 43 -13.28 10.77 14.54
C ALA A 43 -12.20 9.74 14.20
N LEU A 44 -11.51 9.22 15.21
CA LEU A 44 -10.50 8.16 15.07
C LEU A 44 -10.93 6.94 15.87
N GLU A 45 -11.07 5.81 15.19
CA GLU A 45 -11.40 4.51 15.81
C GLU A 45 -12.62 4.55 16.76
N GLY A 46 -13.66 5.28 16.37
CA GLY A 46 -14.88 5.42 17.17
C GLY A 46 -14.78 6.44 18.33
N CYS A 47 -13.62 7.06 18.53
CA CYS A 47 -13.45 8.16 19.48
C CYS A 47 -13.66 9.52 18.80
N THR A 48 -14.46 10.38 19.42
CA THR A 48 -14.62 11.78 19.01
C THR A 48 -13.44 12.61 19.50
N VAL A 49 -12.69 13.20 18.58
CA VAL A 49 -11.61 14.13 18.90
C VAL A 49 -12.16 15.55 18.91
N LEU A 50 -12.04 16.25 20.03
CA LEU A 50 -12.48 17.63 20.22
C LEU A 50 -11.27 18.53 20.46
N SER A 51 -11.35 19.78 20.03
CA SER A 51 -10.36 20.81 20.36
C SER A 51 -10.80 21.58 21.61
N TRP A 52 -9.87 22.25 22.28
CA TRP A 52 -10.22 23.22 23.32
C TRP A 52 -10.81 24.48 22.70
N GLN A 53 -11.87 25.02 23.31
CA GLN A 53 -12.49 26.27 22.90
C GLN A 53 -11.52 27.44 23.12
N GLY A 54 -11.22 28.18 22.05
CA GLY A 54 -10.23 29.26 22.07
C GLY A 54 -8.79 28.80 21.94
N GLY A 55 -8.55 27.50 21.70
CA GLY A 55 -7.25 26.99 21.28
C GLY A 55 -6.87 27.46 19.87
N PRO A 56 -5.58 27.40 19.51
CA PRO A 56 -5.14 27.72 18.16
C PRO A 56 -5.84 26.82 17.14
N ALA A 57 -6.18 27.38 15.99
CA ALA A 57 -6.70 26.58 14.88
C ALA A 57 -5.66 25.52 14.48
N PRO A 58 -6.09 24.30 14.15
CA PRO A 58 -5.16 23.25 13.73
C PRO A 58 -4.39 23.69 12.48
N ASP A 59 -3.07 23.56 12.54
CA ASP A 59 -2.19 23.85 11.41
C ASP A 59 -2.49 22.86 10.27
N GLN A 60 -3.12 23.38 9.23
CA GLN A 60 -3.54 22.60 8.08
C GLN A 60 -2.34 22.02 7.30
N ALA A 61 -1.20 22.72 7.29
CA ALA A 61 0.00 22.21 6.62
C ALA A 61 0.57 21.01 7.39
N ARG A 62 0.60 21.09 8.73
CA ARG A 62 1.00 19.98 9.60
C ARG A 62 0.06 18.77 9.43
N LEU A 63 -1.25 18.98 9.47
CA LEU A 63 -2.23 17.89 9.28
C LEU A 63 -2.12 17.23 7.89
N ALA A 64 -1.91 18.02 6.84
CA ALA A 64 -1.70 17.48 5.51
C ALA A 64 -0.40 16.66 5.42
N ALA A 65 0.68 17.12 6.06
CA ALA A 65 1.95 16.39 6.13
C ALA A 65 1.79 15.05 6.89
N ASP A 66 1.12 15.07 8.04
CA ASP A 66 0.85 13.86 8.84
C ASP A 66 -0.03 12.86 8.06
N SER A 67 -1.05 13.36 7.34
CA SER A 67 -1.88 12.53 6.46
C SER A 67 -1.09 11.93 5.30
N ALA A 68 -0.16 12.69 4.71
CA ALA A 68 0.69 12.21 3.64
C ALA A 68 1.65 11.11 4.14
N LEU A 69 2.26 11.31 5.32
CA LEU A 69 3.12 10.30 5.96
C LEU A 69 2.35 9.02 6.30
N ALA A 70 1.14 9.15 6.86
CA ALA A 70 0.28 8.00 7.13
C ALA A 70 -0.10 7.25 5.85
N SER A 71 -0.41 7.98 4.78
CA SER A 71 -0.73 7.39 3.47
C SER A 71 0.48 6.66 2.85
N ALA A 72 1.67 7.24 2.95
CA ALA A 72 2.91 6.61 2.50
C ALA A 72 3.20 5.32 3.29
N GLY A 73 2.98 5.33 4.61
CA GLY A 73 3.12 4.13 5.44
C GLY A 73 2.15 3.01 5.06
N LEU A 74 0.91 3.34 4.70
CA LEU A 74 -0.06 2.36 4.21
C LEU A 74 0.30 1.83 2.81
N ALA A 75 0.84 2.68 1.93
CA ALA A 75 1.34 2.27 0.63
C ALA A 75 2.49 1.26 0.77
N GLY A 76 3.49 1.55 1.62
CA GLY A 76 4.59 0.62 1.89
C GLY A 76 4.11 -0.75 2.38
N LYS A 77 3.15 -0.79 3.31
CA LYS A 77 2.57 -2.06 3.78
C LYS A 77 1.84 -2.84 2.69
N ARG A 78 1.21 -2.15 1.73
CA ARG A 78 0.59 -2.81 0.56
C ARG A 78 1.64 -3.42 -0.35
N GLU A 79 2.72 -2.69 -0.61
CA GLU A 79 3.85 -3.20 -1.39
C GLU A 79 4.47 -4.46 -0.75
N GLU A 80 4.67 -4.45 0.58
CA GLU A 80 5.17 -5.62 1.31
C GLU A 80 4.24 -6.82 1.20
N ARG A 81 2.92 -6.61 1.34
CA ARG A 81 1.91 -7.65 1.16
C ARG A 81 1.94 -8.19 -0.27
N ASP A 82 1.99 -7.32 -1.26
CA ASP A 82 1.96 -7.73 -2.67
C ASP A 82 3.23 -8.53 -3.04
N LYS A 83 4.38 -8.14 -2.48
CA LYS A 83 5.62 -8.93 -2.59
C LYS A 83 5.48 -10.30 -1.91
N ALA A 84 4.88 -10.36 -0.72
CA ALA A 84 4.66 -11.62 -0.02
C ALA A 84 3.68 -12.53 -0.79
N PHE A 85 2.62 -11.97 -1.37
CA PHE A 85 1.67 -12.66 -2.22
C PHE A 85 2.34 -13.21 -3.49
N ALA A 86 3.22 -12.43 -4.12
CA ALA A 86 3.99 -12.91 -5.27
C ALA A 86 4.98 -14.02 -4.89
N ALA A 87 5.57 -13.98 -3.68
CA ALA A 87 6.56 -14.95 -3.23
C ALA A 87 5.95 -16.28 -2.74
N ALA A 88 4.75 -16.24 -2.15
CA ALA A 88 4.10 -17.41 -1.56
C ALA A 88 2.91 -17.92 -2.39
N GLY A 89 2.46 -17.17 -3.40
CA GLY A 89 1.10 -17.29 -3.91
C GLY A 89 0.07 -16.81 -2.88
N GLY A 90 -1.21 -16.95 -3.20
CA GLY A 90 -2.27 -16.64 -2.24
C GLY A 90 -3.64 -16.50 -2.85
N ALA A 91 -4.62 -16.15 -1.99
CA ALA A 91 -5.99 -15.86 -2.38
C ALA A 91 -6.39 -14.45 -1.94
N SER A 92 -7.01 -13.70 -2.83
CA SER A 92 -7.60 -12.39 -2.55
C SER A 92 -9.12 -12.47 -2.68
N PHE A 93 -9.82 -11.88 -1.72
CA PHE A 93 -11.28 -11.86 -1.67
C PHE A 93 -11.77 -10.42 -1.81
N GLY A 94 -12.61 -10.17 -2.81
CA GLY A 94 -13.34 -8.93 -2.99
C GLY A 94 -14.71 -8.96 -2.32
N LYS A 95 -15.51 -7.91 -2.56
CA LYS A 95 -16.87 -7.77 -2.03
C LYS A 95 -17.78 -8.97 -2.38
N ASN A 96 -17.53 -9.61 -3.51
CA ASN A 96 -18.33 -10.72 -4.03
C ASN A 96 -17.69 -12.10 -3.77
N GLY A 97 -16.69 -12.19 -2.89
CA GLY A 97 -15.96 -13.43 -2.61
C GLY A 97 -14.61 -13.51 -3.32
N LEU A 98 -14.16 -14.71 -3.64
CA LEU A 98 -12.83 -14.94 -4.22
C LEU A 98 -12.68 -14.18 -5.53
N HIS A 99 -11.66 -13.33 -5.60
CA HIS A 99 -11.40 -12.45 -6.73
C HIS A 99 -10.14 -12.85 -7.49
N GLU A 100 -9.10 -13.26 -6.77
CA GLU A 100 -7.80 -13.60 -7.36
C GLU A 100 -7.13 -14.76 -6.62
N LEU A 101 -6.45 -15.62 -7.37
CA LEU A 101 -5.52 -16.62 -6.84
C LEU A 101 -4.15 -16.41 -7.49
N GLY A 102 -3.15 -16.03 -6.70
CA GLY A 102 -1.76 -15.96 -7.12
C GLY A 102 -1.09 -17.33 -6.98
N ALA A 103 -0.39 -17.76 -8.02
CA ALA A 103 0.33 -19.02 -8.01
C ALA A 103 1.66 -18.88 -7.23
N PRO A 104 2.03 -19.86 -6.38
CA PRO A 104 3.36 -19.90 -5.79
C PRO A 104 4.44 -20.13 -6.87
N PRO A 105 5.73 -19.88 -6.57
CA PRO A 105 6.81 -19.91 -7.57
C PRO A 105 6.99 -21.25 -8.29
N ASP A 106 6.65 -22.37 -7.63
CA ASP A 106 6.76 -23.73 -8.14
C ASP A 106 5.51 -24.22 -8.86
N ALA A 107 4.36 -23.53 -8.70
CA ALA A 107 3.14 -23.90 -9.39
C ALA A 107 3.24 -23.66 -10.90
N ARG A 108 2.60 -24.54 -11.66
CA ARG A 108 2.53 -24.52 -13.11
C ARG A 108 1.08 -24.70 -13.56
N THR A 109 0.74 -24.12 -14.70
CA THR A 109 -0.51 -24.44 -15.39
C THR A 109 -0.48 -25.87 -15.94
N ALA A 110 -1.61 -26.37 -16.43
CA ALA A 110 -1.69 -27.69 -17.07
C ALA A 110 -0.75 -27.81 -18.28
N GLU A 111 -0.46 -26.69 -18.94
CA GLU A 111 0.45 -26.57 -20.07
C GLU A 111 1.92 -26.46 -19.65
N GLY A 112 2.22 -26.49 -18.34
CA GLY A 112 3.57 -26.42 -17.80
C GLY A 112 4.13 -24.99 -17.68
N ILE A 113 3.29 -23.96 -17.82
CA ILE A 113 3.73 -22.56 -17.74
C ILE A 113 3.68 -22.07 -16.30
N GLY A 114 4.75 -21.43 -15.82
CA GLY A 114 4.79 -20.75 -14.53
C GLY A 114 5.96 -19.77 -14.43
N VAL A 115 6.29 -19.35 -13.22
CA VAL A 115 7.41 -18.43 -12.99
C VAL A 115 8.72 -19.02 -13.53
N GLY A 116 9.43 -18.25 -14.35
CA GLY A 116 10.66 -18.64 -15.04
C GLY A 116 10.46 -19.32 -16.39
N SER A 117 9.22 -19.64 -16.79
CA SER A 117 8.96 -20.17 -18.14
C SER A 117 9.26 -19.10 -19.20
N PRO A 118 9.87 -19.46 -20.35
CA PRO A 118 10.07 -18.53 -21.46
C PRO A 118 8.75 -17.96 -21.98
N LEU A 119 8.71 -16.66 -22.34
CA LEU A 119 7.53 -16.07 -22.97
C LEU A 119 7.19 -16.74 -24.31
N ALA A 120 8.18 -17.30 -25.02
CA ALA A 120 7.95 -18.08 -26.24
C ALA A 120 7.08 -19.32 -25.99
N ASP A 121 7.29 -20.01 -24.86
CA ASP A 121 6.49 -21.18 -24.49
C ASP A 121 5.08 -20.76 -24.04
N LEU A 122 4.95 -19.61 -23.38
CA LEU A 122 3.65 -19.00 -23.08
C LEU A 122 2.84 -18.73 -24.36
N HIS A 123 3.46 -18.07 -25.34
CA HIS A 123 2.84 -17.78 -26.63
C HIS A 123 2.42 -19.07 -27.34
N LYS A 124 3.30 -20.07 -27.41
CA LYS A 124 2.98 -21.38 -27.98
C LYS A 124 1.78 -22.06 -27.30
N ALA A 125 1.66 -21.94 -25.98
CA ALA A 125 0.59 -22.58 -25.22
C ALA A 125 -0.77 -21.85 -25.33
N TYR A 126 -0.78 -20.52 -25.45
CA TYR A 126 -1.99 -19.72 -25.27
C TYR A 126 -2.35 -18.78 -26.43
N ASP A 127 -1.52 -18.57 -27.46
CA ASP A 127 -1.88 -17.70 -28.60
C ASP A 127 -3.17 -18.15 -29.27
N ALA A 128 -3.29 -19.45 -29.55
CA ALA A 128 -4.51 -20.04 -30.11
C ALA A 128 -5.73 -19.96 -29.16
N ARG A 129 -5.50 -19.63 -27.89
CA ARG A 129 -6.53 -19.51 -26.84
C ARG A 129 -6.86 -18.06 -26.51
N GLY A 130 -6.37 -17.11 -27.29
CA GLY A 130 -6.68 -15.68 -27.13
C GLY A 130 -5.77 -14.95 -26.14
N LEU A 131 -4.50 -15.38 -26.04
CA LEU A 131 -3.48 -14.62 -25.33
C LEU A 131 -3.43 -13.17 -25.87
N LYS A 132 -3.53 -12.21 -24.98
CA LYS A 132 -3.45 -10.77 -25.30
C LYS A 132 -2.76 -10.03 -24.19
N LEU A 133 -1.99 -9.01 -24.53
CA LEU A 133 -1.41 -8.11 -23.53
C LEU A 133 -2.49 -7.13 -23.06
N GLY A 134 -2.80 -7.17 -21.77
CA GLY A 134 -3.74 -6.27 -21.11
C GLY A 134 -3.13 -4.90 -20.83
N ALA A 135 -3.97 -3.95 -20.43
CA ALA A 135 -3.55 -2.57 -20.14
C ALA A 135 -2.57 -2.47 -18.95
N ALA A 136 -2.57 -3.46 -18.06
CA ALA A 136 -1.64 -3.57 -16.95
C ALA A 136 -0.29 -4.21 -17.34
N GLY A 137 -0.05 -4.46 -18.63
CA GLY A 137 1.18 -5.10 -19.12
C GLY A 137 1.27 -6.59 -18.79
N ARG A 138 0.15 -7.25 -18.47
CA ARG A 138 0.07 -8.70 -18.20
C ARG A 138 -0.61 -9.41 -19.36
N PHE A 139 -0.22 -10.65 -19.65
CA PHE A 139 -0.92 -11.44 -20.65
C PHE A 139 -2.16 -12.11 -20.04
N GLU A 140 -3.31 -11.97 -20.71
CA GLU A 140 -4.63 -12.25 -20.15
C GLU A 140 -5.47 -13.25 -20.98
N PRO A 141 -5.07 -14.52 -21.13
CA PRO A 141 -5.89 -15.51 -21.80
C PRO A 141 -7.03 -16.02 -20.89
N PRO A 142 -8.19 -16.40 -21.46
CA PRO A 142 -9.29 -16.99 -20.69
C PRO A 142 -8.91 -18.35 -20.08
N VAL A 143 -9.45 -18.64 -18.90
CA VAL A 143 -9.37 -19.98 -18.28
C VAL A 143 -10.48 -20.84 -18.86
N ALA A 144 -10.14 -21.81 -19.71
CA ALA A 144 -11.14 -22.62 -20.44
C ALA A 144 -12.10 -23.37 -19.51
N GLU A 145 -11.62 -23.86 -18.36
CA GLU A 145 -12.42 -24.62 -17.40
C GLU A 145 -13.28 -23.74 -16.48
N LYS A 146 -13.05 -22.42 -16.48
CA LYS A 146 -13.71 -21.48 -15.57
C LYS A 146 -14.15 -20.22 -16.32
N PRO A 147 -15.34 -20.23 -16.95
CA PRO A 147 -15.85 -19.09 -17.68
C PRO A 147 -15.87 -17.81 -16.85
N GLY A 148 -15.49 -16.69 -17.47
CA GLY A 148 -15.37 -15.39 -16.81
C GLY A 148 -14.02 -15.16 -16.11
N TRP A 149 -13.25 -16.21 -15.83
CA TRP A 149 -11.93 -16.09 -15.25
C TRP A 149 -10.85 -16.05 -16.33
N ARG A 150 -9.75 -15.35 -16.03
CA ARG A 150 -8.58 -15.24 -16.90
C ARG A 150 -7.33 -15.56 -16.12
N PHE A 151 -6.33 -16.12 -16.81
CA PHE A 151 -4.97 -16.09 -16.31
C PHE A 151 -4.42 -14.67 -16.43
N GLU A 152 -3.49 -14.31 -15.54
CA GLU A 152 -2.67 -13.12 -15.66
C GLU A 152 -1.21 -13.56 -15.55
N PHE A 153 -0.49 -13.53 -16.67
CA PHE A 153 0.95 -13.80 -16.71
C PHE A 153 1.70 -12.47 -16.74
N THR A 154 2.49 -12.20 -15.72
CA THR A 154 3.32 -10.99 -15.65
C THR A 154 4.62 -11.24 -16.40
N PRO A 155 4.93 -10.52 -17.49
CA PRO A 155 6.22 -10.62 -18.15
C PRO A 155 7.32 -10.02 -17.27
N ALA A 156 8.47 -10.71 -17.21
CA ALA A 156 9.70 -10.19 -16.63
C ALA A 156 10.59 -9.59 -17.73
N ALA A 157 11.49 -8.68 -17.35
CA ALA A 157 12.37 -7.98 -18.29
C ALA A 157 13.36 -8.91 -19.01
N ASP A 158 13.62 -10.10 -18.46
CA ASP A 158 14.50 -11.13 -19.04
C ASP A 158 13.80 -12.01 -20.10
N GLY A 159 12.55 -11.71 -20.46
CA GLY A 159 11.79 -12.47 -21.45
C GLY A 159 11.17 -13.76 -20.90
N THR A 160 11.04 -13.88 -19.58
CA THR A 160 10.33 -14.98 -18.91
C THR A 160 9.02 -14.51 -18.27
N VAL A 161 8.24 -15.46 -17.76
CA VAL A 161 7.10 -15.20 -16.89
C VAL A 161 7.61 -14.91 -15.47
N GLY A 162 7.36 -13.70 -14.97
CA GLY A 162 7.73 -13.28 -13.61
C GLY A 162 6.67 -13.58 -12.55
N GLY A 163 5.42 -13.88 -12.96
CA GLY A 163 4.31 -14.17 -12.04
C GLY A 163 3.11 -14.76 -12.77
N VAL A 164 2.32 -15.57 -12.06
CA VAL A 164 1.07 -16.15 -12.56
C VAL A 164 -0.04 -15.95 -11.55
N ALA A 165 -1.19 -15.50 -12.00
CA ALA A 165 -2.41 -15.46 -11.22
C ALA A 165 -3.63 -15.88 -12.07
N ILE A 166 -4.75 -16.17 -11.41
CA ILE A 166 -6.08 -16.23 -12.04
C ILE A 166 -7.01 -15.23 -11.36
N SER A 167 -7.73 -14.44 -12.15
CA SER A 167 -8.65 -13.42 -11.64
C SER A 167 -10.04 -13.54 -12.30
N ASP A 168 -11.08 -13.12 -11.59
CA ASP A 168 -12.47 -13.13 -12.09
C ASP A 168 -12.75 -12.02 -13.13
N GLY A 169 -11.80 -11.11 -13.35
CA GLY A 169 -11.89 -10.02 -14.31
C GLY A 169 -13.01 -8.99 -14.07
N VAL A 170 -13.81 -9.14 -13.01
CA VAL A 170 -15.00 -8.33 -12.72
C VAL A 170 -14.64 -7.03 -12.00
N VAL A 171 -13.55 -7.00 -11.23
CA VAL A 171 -13.17 -5.82 -10.43
C VAL A 171 -11.95 -5.13 -11.03
N LYS A 172 -12.12 -3.86 -11.39
CA LYS A 172 -11.01 -2.91 -11.50
C LYS A 172 -10.88 -2.24 -10.14
N CYS A 173 -9.75 -2.41 -9.45
CA CYS A 173 -9.44 -1.58 -8.29
C CYS A 173 -9.52 -0.11 -8.73
N ARG A 174 -10.42 0.65 -8.10
CA ARG A 174 -10.48 2.11 -8.17
C ARG A 174 -10.07 2.66 -6.82
#